data_AF-A0A8B7TXL5-F1
#
_entry.id   AF-A0A8B7TXL5-F1
#
_cell.length_a   1.000
_cell.length_b   1.000
_cell.length_c   1.000
_cell.angle_alpha   90.00
_cell.angle_beta   90.00
_cell.angle_gamma   90.00
#
_symmetry.space_group_name_H-M   'P 1'
#
loop_
_entity.id
_entity.type
_entity.pdbx_description
1 polymer ?
#
loop_
_entity_poly.entity_id
_entity_poly.type
_entity_poly.pdbx_seq_one_letter_code
_entity_poly.pdbx_strand_id
1 'polypeptide(L)'
;MAVSRRPVALALCVFLSLCRAGAQHGPACAKWCPPNSVCVSGTACRCKLGFSPPDKLITSPTGTCDDINECAAPLKVSCGKFADCENTEGSYYCTCSPGYELESGGKNFSNESENTCREPHYGGQACLELWILLPEPGLLPVRGGRELNRVTH
;
A
#
# COMPACT_ATOMS: atom_id res chain seq x y z
N MET A 1 -9.91 -78.14 -36.44
CA MET A 1 -10.35 -78.15 -35.02
C MET A 1 -10.18 -76.75 -34.45
N ALA A 2 -11.27 -76.09 -34.05
CA ALA A 2 -11.34 -75.02 -33.04
C ALA A 2 -12.82 -74.61 -32.91
N VAL A 3 -13.46 -75.02 -31.81
CA VAL A 3 -14.80 -74.56 -31.42
C VAL A 3 -14.60 -73.46 -30.39
N SER A 4 -15.15 -72.26 -30.58
CA SER A 4 -15.49 -71.38 -29.46
C SER A 4 -16.56 -70.33 -29.81
N ARG A 5 -17.78 -70.72 -29.42
CA ARG A 5 -19.00 -69.99 -29.04
C ARG A 5 -19.04 -68.47 -29.23
N ARG A 6 -20.02 -68.04 -30.03
CA ARG A 6 -20.54 -66.65 -30.08
C ARG A 6 -21.38 -66.39 -28.82
N PRO A 7 -21.12 -65.36 -27.99
CA PRO A 7 -22.10 -64.87 -27.03
C PRO A 7 -22.99 -63.81 -27.67
N VAL A 8 -24.26 -63.90 -27.29
CA VAL A 8 -25.43 -63.15 -27.74
C VAL A 8 -25.31 -61.67 -27.36
N ALA A 9 -25.80 -60.79 -28.25
CA ALA A 9 -25.90 -59.36 -28.03
C ALA A 9 -26.79 -59.01 -26.84
N LEU A 10 -26.31 -58.15 -25.94
CA LEU A 10 -27.12 -57.37 -25.02
C LEU A 10 -26.69 -55.91 -25.15
N ALA A 11 -27.62 -55.09 -25.66
CA ALA A 11 -27.44 -53.68 -25.95
C ALA A 11 -27.29 -52.85 -24.66
N LEU A 12 -26.39 -51.86 -24.67
CA LEU A 12 -26.54 -50.57 -23.99
C LEU A 12 -25.44 -49.60 -24.47
N CYS A 13 -25.78 -48.77 -25.46
CA CYS A 13 -25.60 -47.31 -25.45
C CYS A 13 -24.84 -46.75 -24.22
N VAL A 14 -23.76 -45.95 -24.27
CA VAL A 14 -23.65 -44.58 -24.83
C VAL A 14 -22.26 -44.03 -24.44
N PHE A 15 -21.58 -43.41 -25.41
CA PHE A 15 -20.71 -42.23 -25.37
C PHE A 15 -19.73 -41.91 -24.22
N LEU A 16 -18.58 -41.42 -24.71
CA LEU A 16 -17.66 -40.42 -24.14
C LEU A 16 -16.55 -40.94 -23.23
N SER A 17 -15.35 -40.89 -23.79
CA SER A 17 -14.10 -40.57 -23.13
C SER A 17 -14.32 -39.65 -21.92
N LEU A 18 -14.47 -40.22 -20.73
CA LEU A 18 -14.22 -39.49 -19.51
C LEU A 18 -12.71 -39.37 -19.39
N CYS A 19 -12.13 -38.43 -20.13
CA CYS A 19 -11.03 -37.65 -19.57
C CYS A 19 -11.59 -37.08 -18.28
N ARG A 20 -11.39 -37.79 -17.16
CA ARG A 20 -11.60 -37.22 -15.85
C ARG A 20 -10.47 -36.21 -15.72
N ALA A 21 -10.73 -34.99 -16.21
CA ALA A 21 -10.06 -33.82 -15.75
C ALA A 21 -10.40 -33.70 -14.28
N GLY A 22 -9.69 -34.49 -13.46
CA GLY A 22 -9.39 -34.10 -12.10
C GLY A 22 -8.47 -32.89 -12.19
N ALA A 23 -9.00 -31.77 -12.67
CA ALA A 23 -8.57 -30.49 -12.16
C ALA A 23 -8.90 -30.59 -10.68
N GLN A 24 -7.90 -30.97 -9.89
CA GLN A 24 -7.89 -30.77 -8.46
C GLN A 24 -7.93 -29.26 -8.28
N HIS A 25 -9.11 -28.67 -8.44
CA HIS A 25 -9.40 -27.41 -7.79
C HIS A 25 -9.12 -27.70 -6.32
N GLY A 26 -8.07 -27.05 -5.81
CA GLY A 26 -7.75 -27.10 -4.38
C GLY A 26 -9.01 -26.85 -3.55
N PRO A 27 -9.02 -27.23 -2.27
CA PRO A 27 -10.22 -27.13 -1.43
C PRO A 27 -10.87 -25.77 -1.65
N ALA A 28 -12.08 -25.78 -2.21
CA ALA A 28 -12.78 -24.54 -2.52
C ALA A 28 -12.91 -23.75 -1.22
N CYS A 29 -12.43 -22.52 -1.22
CA CYS A 29 -12.40 -21.74 0.01
C CYS A 29 -13.81 -21.48 0.53
N ALA A 30 -13.92 -21.29 1.85
CA ALA A 30 -15.12 -20.78 2.46
C ALA A 30 -15.58 -19.49 1.76
N LYS A 31 -16.80 -19.51 1.22
CA LYS A 31 -17.40 -18.31 0.57
C LYS A 31 -17.57 -17.13 1.53
N TRP A 32 -17.53 -17.39 2.84
CA TRP A 32 -17.71 -16.40 3.88
C TRP A 32 -16.40 -15.74 4.35
N CYS A 33 -15.25 -16.05 3.73
CA CYS A 33 -14.03 -15.28 4.01
C CYS A 33 -14.28 -13.78 3.77
N PRO A 34 -13.88 -12.89 4.71
CA PRO A 34 -14.09 -11.47 4.54
C PRO A 34 -13.24 -10.91 3.38
N PRO A 35 -13.60 -9.72 2.85
CA PRO A 35 -12.71 -8.98 1.95
C PRO A 35 -11.34 -8.76 2.61
N ASN A 36 -10.33 -8.49 1.80
CA ASN A 36 -8.96 -8.26 2.27
C ASN A 36 -8.37 -9.43 3.08
N SER A 37 -8.80 -10.66 2.78
CA SER A 37 -8.25 -11.89 3.33
C SER A 37 -7.70 -12.82 2.24
N VAL A 38 -6.89 -13.79 2.66
CA VAL A 38 -6.40 -14.89 1.84
C VAL A 38 -6.85 -16.22 2.44
N CYS A 39 -7.20 -17.15 1.57
CA CYS A 39 -7.57 -18.49 1.98
C CYS A 39 -6.35 -19.26 2.49
N VAL A 40 -6.45 -19.84 3.68
CA VAL A 40 -5.41 -20.71 4.25
C VAL A 40 -5.82 -22.17 4.15
N SER A 41 -7.11 -22.46 4.39
CA SER A 41 -7.73 -23.77 4.21
C SER A 41 -9.19 -23.61 3.79
N GLY A 42 -9.87 -24.71 3.45
CA GLY A 42 -11.29 -24.66 3.04
C GLY A 42 -12.24 -24.03 4.08
N THR A 43 -11.81 -23.89 5.34
CA THR A 43 -12.59 -23.31 6.45
C THR A 43 -11.83 -22.24 7.23
N ALA A 44 -10.69 -21.76 6.73
CA ALA A 44 -9.90 -20.76 7.43
C ALA A 44 -9.31 -19.73 6.45
N CYS A 45 -9.44 -18.47 6.82
CA CYS A 45 -8.90 -17.32 6.10
C CYS A 45 -7.93 -16.58 7.04
N ARG A 46 -7.00 -15.81 6.50
CA ARG A 46 -6.22 -14.84 7.28
C ARG A 46 -6.22 -13.49 6.57
N CYS A 47 -6.10 -12.41 7.30
CA CYS A 47 -6.03 -11.09 6.67
C CYS A 47 -4.80 -10.96 5.77
N LYS A 48 -4.93 -10.16 4.70
CA LYS A 48 -3.79 -9.70 3.90
C LYS A 48 -2.89 -8.81 4.78
N LEU A 49 -1.65 -8.60 4.34
CA LEU A 49 -0.77 -7.62 4.97
C LEU A 49 -1.41 -6.22 4.94
N GLY A 50 -1.19 -5.43 6.00
CA GLY A 50 -1.85 -4.13 6.19
C GLY A 50 -3.28 -4.21 6.75
N PHE A 51 -3.78 -5.41 7.07
CA PHE A 51 -5.10 -5.59 7.66
C PHE A 51 -5.02 -6.33 8.98
N SER A 52 -5.91 -5.97 9.90
CA SER A 52 -6.00 -6.51 11.26
C SER A 52 -7.18 -7.46 11.42
N PRO A 53 -7.07 -8.46 12.31
CA PRO A 53 -5.88 -8.81 13.10
C PRO A 53 -4.83 -9.59 12.29
N PRO A 54 -3.53 -9.23 12.38
CA PRO A 54 -2.47 -9.95 11.68
C PRO A 54 -2.34 -11.38 12.23
N ASP A 55 -2.00 -12.31 11.35
CA ASP A 55 -1.73 -13.74 11.64
C ASP A 55 -2.84 -14.52 12.37
N LYS A 56 -4.03 -13.93 12.54
CA LYS A 56 -5.20 -14.62 13.10
C LYS A 56 -5.92 -15.41 12.00
N LEU A 57 -6.20 -16.68 12.30
CA LEU A 57 -7.11 -17.47 11.49
C LEU A 57 -8.56 -17.09 11.77
N ILE A 58 -9.24 -16.66 10.73
CA ILE A 58 -10.67 -16.37 10.70
C ILE A 58 -11.40 -17.64 10.27
N THR A 59 -12.13 -18.23 11.22
CA THR A 59 -12.91 -19.46 11.03
C THR A 59 -14.43 -19.23 11.12
N SER A 60 -14.86 -17.95 11.17
CA SER A 60 -16.24 -17.53 11.35
C SER A 60 -16.65 -16.50 10.28
N PRO A 61 -17.91 -16.51 9.80
CA PRO A 61 -18.44 -15.51 8.86
C PRO A 61 -18.51 -14.09 9.44
N THR A 62 -18.35 -13.94 10.76
CA THR A 62 -18.35 -12.63 11.44
C THR A 62 -16.96 -12.00 11.52
N GLY A 63 -15.93 -12.64 10.98
CA GLY A 63 -14.58 -12.08 10.98
C GLY A 63 -14.47 -10.90 10.02
N THR A 64 -13.69 -9.90 10.39
CA THR A 64 -13.35 -8.73 9.55
C THR A 64 -11.84 -8.67 9.35
N CYS A 65 -11.44 -8.03 8.25
CA CYS A 65 -10.07 -7.64 7.99
C CYS A 65 -10.08 -6.14 7.75
N ASP A 66 -9.90 -5.40 8.84
CA ASP A 66 -9.96 -3.94 8.83
C ASP A 66 -8.58 -3.37 8.56
N ASP A 67 -8.53 -2.33 7.74
CA ASP A 67 -7.30 -1.63 7.41
C ASP A 67 -6.56 -1.17 8.67
N ILE A 68 -5.25 -1.40 8.71
CA ILE A 68 -4.40 -0.93 9.79
C ILE A 68 -3.98 0.49 9.42
N ASN A 69 -4.38 1.47 10.23
CA ASN A 69 -3.86 2.82 10.05
C ASN A 69 -2.49 2.95 10.72
N GLU A 70 -1.41 2.75 9.96
CA GLU A 70 -0.05 2.83 10.50
C GLU A 70 0.35 4.26 10.88
N CYS A 71 -0.31 5.28 10.35
CA CYS A 71 -0.06 6.69 10.68
C CYS A 71 -0.74 7.13 11.99
N ALA A 72 -1.67 6.32 12.53
CA ALA A 72 -2.38 6.59 13.77
C ALA A 72 -1.79 5.83 14.97
N ALA A 73 -2.07 6.31 16.18
CA ALA A 73 -1.76 5.55 17.39
C ALA A 73 -2.57 4.24 17.40
N PRO A 74 -1.97 3.10 17.82
CA PRO A 74 -0.72 2.98 18.57
C PRO A 74 0.56 2.79 17.75
N LEU A 75 0.47 2.53 16.43
CA LEU A 75 1.65 2.24 15.60
C LEU A 75 2.46 3.50 15.27
N LYS A 76 1.76 4.56 14.82
CA LYS A 76 2.28 5.87 14.43
C LYS A 76 3.70 5.80 13.84
N VAL A 77 3.81 5.26 12.64
CA VAL A 77 5.07 5.13 11.91
C VAL A 77 5.77 6.48 11.75
N SER A 78 7.09 6.48 11.93
CA SER A 78 7.96 7.62 11.64
C SER A 78 8.35 7.62 10.17
N CYS A 79 8.03 8.70 9.46
CA CYS A 79 8.52 8.98 8.10
C CYS A 79 9.84 9.77 8.10
N GLY A 80 10.39 10.07 9.28
CA GLY A 80 11.56 10.94 9.44
C GLY A 80 11.23 12.43 9.40
N LYS A 81 12.25 13.27 9.27
CA LYS A 81 12.11 14.74 9.30
C LYS A 81 11.50 15.28 8.02
N PHE A 82 10.74 16.36 8.13
CA PHE A 82 10.14 17.08 6.99
C PHE A 82 9.30 16.17 6.08
N ALA A 83 8.65 15.18 6.69
CA ALA A 83 7.81 14.23 6.00
C ALA A 83 6.58 13.88 6.83
N ASP A 84 5.50 13.62 6.12
CA ASP A 84 4.20 13.26 6.67
C ASP A 84 3.85 11.83 6.25
N CYS A 85 3.13 11.13 7.12
CA CYS A 85 2.61 9.78 6.88
C CYS A 85 1.19 9.88 6.34
N GLU A 86 0.91 9.17 5.26
CA GLU A 86 -0.40 9.07 4.64
C GLU A 86 -0.84 7.61 4.60
N ASN A 87 -1.99 7.32 5.22
CA ASN A 87 -2.57 5.99 5.25
C ASN A 87 -3.26 5.66 3.93
N THR A 88 -3.14 4.42 3.49
CA THR A 88 -3.80 3.89 2.29
C THR A 88 -4.39 2.52 2.57
N GLU A 89 -5.31 2.03 1.74
CA GLU A 89 -5.88 0.71 1.99
C GLU A 89 -4.81 -0.40 1.82
N GLY A 90 -4.50 -1.07 2.93
CA GLY A 90 -3.53 -2.15 3.05
C GLY A 90 -2.07 -1.71 3.16
N SER A 91 -1.78 -0.40 3.30
CA SER A 91 -0.42 0.12 3.41
C SER A 91 -0.42 1.59 3.85
N TYR A 92 0.76 2.18 3.99
CA TYR A 92 0.94 3.62 4.05
C TYR A 92 2.03 4.04 3.07
N TYR A 93 2.14 5.35 2.84
CA TYR A 93 3.32 5.95 2.25
C TYR A 93 3.68 7.23 3.00
N CYS A 94 4.94 7.62 2.89
CA CYS A 94 5.44 8.89 3.37
C CYS A 94 5.56 9.86 2.19
N THR A 95 5.29 11.13 2.45
CA THR A 95 5.52 12.22 1.49
C THR A 95 6.32 13.32 2.16
N CYS A 96 7.16 14.03 1.41
CA CYS A 96 7.79 15.23 1.95
C CYS A 96 6.72 16.26 2.30
N SER A 97 6.89 16.91 3.44
CA SER A 97 6.01 17.97 3.90
C SER A 97 5.99 19.14 2.89
N PRO A 98 4.95 19.97 2.87
CA PRO A 98 4.87 21.10 1.94
C PRO A 98 6.12 21.97 1.97
N GLY A 99 6.69 22.23 0.78
CA GLY A 99 7.95 22.97 0.63
C GLY A 99 9.21 22.12 0.74
N TYR A 100 9.10 20.79 0.71
CA TYR A 100 10.21 19.85 0.62
C TYR A 100 9.99 18.87 -0.54
N GLU A 101 11.06 18.37 -1.12
CA GLU A 101 11.05 17.43 -2.23
C GLU A 101 12.06 16.31 -2.02
N LEU A 102 11.77 15.12 -2.54
CA LEU A 102 12.73 14.01 -2.53
C LEU A 102 13.89 14.31 -3.47
N GLU A 103 15.10 13.95 -3.06
CA GLU A 103 16.29 14.06 -3.91
C GLU A 103 16.15 13.29 -5.23
N SER A 104 15.45 12.16 -5.20
CA SER A 104 15.16 11.33 -6.36
C SER A 104 14.14 11.94 -7.33
N GLY A 105 13.48 13.05 -6.96
CA GLY A 105 12.34 13.62 -7.69
C GLY A 105 11.05 12.79 -7.57
N GLY A 106 11.06 11.75 -6.72
CA GLY A 106 9.85 11.00 -6.37
C GLY A 106 8.87 11.84 -5.55
N LYS A 107 7.66 11.31 -5.37
CA LYS A 107 6.63 11.94 -4.53
C LYS A 107 6.40 11.20 -3.21
N ASN A 108 6.61 9.88 -3.21
CA ASN A 108 6.28 9.00 -2.10
C ASN A 108 7.49 8.11 -1.79
N PHE A 109 7.62 7.72 -0.53
CA PHE A 109 8.63 6.77 -0.05
C PHE A 109 8.06 5.94 1.10
N SER A 110 8.72 4.84 1.48
CA SER A 110 8.05 3.80 2.29
C SER A 110 8.33 3.89 3.80
N ASN A 111 9.43 4.51 4.21
CA ASN A 111 9.87 4.57 5.62
C ASN A 111 10.95 5.64 5.83
N GLU A 112 11.29 5.92 7.09
CA GLU A 112 12.33 6.89 7.45
C GLU A 112 13.71 6.65 6.82
N SER A 113 14.09 5.41 6.50
CA SER A 113 15.40 5.12 5.89
C SER A 113 15.50 5.59 4.43
N GLU A 114 14.37 5.77 3.75
CA GLU A 114 14.28 6.30 2.40
C GLU A 114 14.11 7.83 2.37
N ASN A 115 13.99 8.46 3.54
CA ASN A 115 13.75 9.89 3.63
C ASN A 115 14.97 10.70 3.13
N THR A 116 14.76 11.37 2.00
CA THR A 116 15.72 12.31 1.39
C THR A 116 15.07 13.68 1.16
N CYS A 117 14.08 14.03 1.98
CA CYS A 117 13.36 15.30 1.88
C CYS A 117 14.30 16.47 2.15
N ARG A 118 14.41 17.37 1.16
CA ARG A 118 15.19 18.61 1.24
C ARG A 118 14.35 19.77 0.75
N GLU A 119 14.73 20.98 1.15
CA GLU A 119 14.13 22.18 0.57
C GLU A 119 14.36 22.15 -0.95
N PRO A 120 13.37 22.53 -1.77
CA PRO A 120 13.57 22.67 -3.20
C PRO A 120 14.63 23.73 -3.39
N HIS A 121 15.77 23.34 -3.96
CA HIS A 121 16.66 24.29 -4.57
C HIS A 121 15.88 24.90 -5.73
N TYR A 122 15.21 26.03 -5.48
CA TYR A 122 14.77 26.93 -6.54
C TYR A 122 16.01 27.17 -7.38
N GLY A 123 16.07 26.50 -8.54
CA GLY A 123 17.22 26.56 -9.44
C GLY A 123 17.64 27.99 -9.56
N GLY A 124 18.89 28.28 -9.23
CA GLY A 124 19.35 29.62 -8.89
C GLY A 124 18.78 30.70 -9.81
N GLN A 125 17.75 31.38 -9.34
CA GLN A 125 17.89 32.81 -9.27
C GLN A 125 18.86 33.06 -8.10
N ALA A 126 20.16 33.00 -8.40
CA ALA A 126 20.92 34.20 -8.06
C ALA A 126 20.06 35.34 -8.56
N CYS A 127 19.66 36.28 -7.71
CA CYS A 127 18.96 37.50 -8.14
C CYS A 127 19.50 37.84 -9.52
N LEU A 128 18.66 37.69 -10.56
CA LEU A 128 19.11 38.04 -11.90
C LEU A 128 19.57 39.47 -11.71
N GLU A 129 20.87 39.69 -11.87
CA GLU A 129 21.49 40.99 -11.75
C GLU A 129 20.84 41.86 -12.83
N LEU A 130 19.69 42.45 -12.51
CA LEU A 130 19.12 43.57 -13.22
C LEU A 130 19.80 44.82 -12.63
N TRP A 131 21.12 44.90 -12.79
CA TRP A 131 21.78 46.20 -12.66
C TRP A 131 21.26 47.04 -13.82
N ILE A 132 20.52 48.11 -13.52
CA ILE A 132 20.67 49.47 -14.09
C ILE A 132 19.62 50.38 -13.41
N LEU A 133 20.17 51.21 -12.51
CA LEU A 133 19.76 52.55 -12.10
C LEU A 133 18.50 52.71 -11.23
N LEU A 134 18.71 52.85 -9.91
CA LEU A 134 18.69 54.16 -9.22
C LEU A 134 19.34 54.02 -7.83
N PRO A 135 20.14 54.99 -7.36
CA PRO A 135 20.77 54.94 -6.04
C PRO A 135 19.77 55.44 -4.98
N GLU A 136 19.77 54.85 -3.79
CA GLU A 136 19.71 55.58 -2.51
C GLU A 136 20.03 54.59 -1.36
N PRO A 137 20.71 55.03 -0.28
CA PRO A 137 21.24 54.16 0.75
C PRO A 137 20.23 53.91 1.89
N GLY A 138 20.31 52.75 2.54
CA GLY A 138 20.06 52.72 3.98
C GLY A 138 19.17 51.65 4.63
N LEU A 139 18.94 50.46 4.06
CA LEU A 139 18.24 49.41 4.82
C LEU A 139 18.94 48.05 4.77
N LEU A 140 19.48 47.66 5.93
CA LEU A 140 20.00 46.33 6.23
C LEU A 140 18.86 45.30 6.32
N PRO A 141 19.04 44.05 5.85
CA PRO A 141 18.04 43.00 6.01
C PRO A 141 18.07 42.47 7.45
N VAL A 142 16.95 42.58 8.15
CA VAL A 142 16.74 41.98 9.48
C VAL A 142 16.55 40.47 9.29
N ARG A 143 17.59 39.68 9.57
CA ARG A 143 17.43 38.24 9.85
C ARG A 143 16.93 38.08 11.29
N GLY A 144 15.69 37.64 11.46
CA GLY A 144 15.19 37.24 12.78
C GLY A 144 13.69 37.13 12.88
N GLY A 145 13.11 36.02 12.40
CA GLY A 145 11.74 35.64 12.73
C GLY A 145 11.68 34.75 13.97
N ARG A 146 11.84 35.34 15.16
CA ARG A 146 11.28 34.78 16.40
C ARG A 146 10.12 35.70 16.78
N GLU A 147 8.90 35.18 16.64
CA GLU A 147 7.66 35.85 17.00
C GLU A 147 7.68 36.22 18.49
N LEU A 148 7.83 37.52 18.81
CA LEU A 148 7.51 38.03 20.14
C LEU A 148 6.08 38.57 20.08
N ASN A 149 5.14 37.76 20.57
CA ASN A 149 3.80 38.20 20.94
C ASN A 149 3.90 39.41 21.88
N ARG A 150 3.53 40.59 21.40
CA ARG A 150 3.25 41.76 22.24
C ARG A 150 1.75 41.78 22.52
N VAL A 151 1.39 41.33 23.71
CA VAL A 151 0.06 41.54 24.31
C VAL A 151 -0.06 43.04 24.60
N THR A 152 -1.02 43.69 23.95
CA THR A 152 -1.51 45.02 24.29
C THR A 152 -2.45 44.93 25.49
N HIS A 153 -2.17 45.69 26.55
CA HIS A 153 -3.18 46.26 27.44
C HIS A 153 -2.66 47.58 28.04
#